data_AF-M1BR26-F1
#
_entry.id   AF-M1BR26-F1
#
_cell.length_a   1.000
_cell.length_b   1.000
_cell.length_c   1.000
_cell.angle_alpha   90.00
_cell.angle_beta   90.00
_cell.angle_gamma   90.00
#
_symmetry.space_group_name_H-M   'P 1'
#
loop_
_entity.id
_entity.type
_entity.pdbx_description
1 polymer ?
#
loop_
_entity_poly.entity_id
_entity_poly.type
_entity_poly.pdbx_seq_one_letter_code
_entity_poly.pdbx_strand_id
1 'polypeptide(L)'
;MDQDGKFKETLTNDVQGLLSLYEASHLRMRDEEILEEALTFATNHLESIVSNLSNNSLKVEVTEALKQPIRKTLPRVGARKYISTYEHNDAHNHLLLKFAKLDFNALQKLHQSELSELTRY
;
A
#
# COMPACT_ATOMS: atom_id res chain seq x y z
N MET A 1 -18.63 -1.44 14.92
CA MET A 1 -18.20 -1.21 16.30
C MET A 1 -18.97 -2.15 17.22
N ASP A 2 -18.43 -2.46 18.39
CA ASP A 2 -19.14 -3.17 19.45
C ASP A 2 -20.05 -2.20 20.24
N GLN A 3 -20.57 -2.65 21.38
CA GLN A 3 -21.47 -1.83 22.22
C GLN A 3 -20.75 -0.68 22.92
N ASP A 4 -19.43 -0.78 23.08
CA ASP A 4 -18.58 0.24 23.70
C ASP A 4 -18.03 1.26 22.68
N GLY A 5 -18.44 1.12 21.42
CA GLY A 5 -17.98 1.99 20.33
C GLY A 5 -16.60 1.63 19.79
N LYS A 6 -16.03 0.47 20.13
CA LYS A 6 -14.72 0.05 19.63
C LYS A 6 -14.82 -0.78 18.36
N PHE A 7 -13.74 -0.81 17.57
CA PHE A 7 -13.64 -1.78 16.48
C PHE A 7 -13.76 -3.22 16.98
N LYS A 8 -14.58 -4.04 16.30
CA LYS A 8 -14.85 -5.41 16.71
C LYS A 8 -13.59 -6.26 16.49
N GLU A 9 -13.17 -6.99 17.51
CA GLU A 9 -12.05 -7.95 17.44
C GLU A 9 -12.23 -9.02 16.35
N THR A 10 -13.46 -9.34 15.96
CA THR A 10 -13.72 -10.28 14.85
C THR A 10 -13.19 -9.79 13.50
N LEU A 11 -12.95 -8.48 13.33
CA LEU A 11 -12.39 -7.90 12.11
C LEU A 11 -10.92 -8.26 11.91
N THR A 12 -10.23 -8.70 12.96
CA THR A 12 -8.79 -8.99 12.93
C THR A 12 -8.45 -10.22 12.07
N ASN A 13 -9.44 -11.08 11.81
CA ASN A 13 -9.31 -12.23 10.93
C ASN A 13 -9.25 -11.85 9.44
N ASP A 14 -9.75 -10.67 9.07
CA ASP A 14 -9.71 -10.16 7.70
C ASP A 14 -8.53 -9.21 7.52
N VAL A 15 -7.37 -9.78 7.20
CA VAL A 15 -6.12 -9.05 7.00
C VAL A 15 -6.23 -8.05 5.85
N GLN A 16 -6.95 -8.39 4.77
CA GLN A 16 -7.13 -7.49 3.64
C GLN A 16 -8.02 -6.30 4.01
N GLY A 17 -9.10 -6.57 4.76
CA GLY A 17 -9.96 -5.55 5.34
C GLY A 17 -9.20 -4.62 6.29
N LEU A 18 -8.36 -5.17 7.17
CA LEU A 18 -7.50 -4.39 8.06
C LEU A 18 -6.51 -3.50 7.30
N LEU A 19 -5.84 -4.03 6.27
CA LEU A 19 -4.94 -3.25 5.42
C LEU A 19 -5.69 -2.12 4.70
N SER A 20 -6.89 -2.39 4.21
CA SER A 20 -7.73 -1.37 3.57
C SER A 20 -8.16 -0.28 4.55
N LEU A 21 -8.52 -0.65 5.79
CA LEU A 21 -8.86 0.27 6.86
C LEU A 21 -7.65 1.14 7.27
N TYR A 22 -6.46 0.52 7.39
CA TYR A 22 -5.20 1.22 7.65
C TYR A 22 -4.95 2.30 6.58
N GLU A 23 -4.99 1.95 5.30
CA GLU A 23 -4.76 2.90 4.21
C GLU A 23 -5.80 4.03 4.18
N ALA A 24 -7.08 3.70 4.38
CA ALA A 24 -8.15 4.69 4.44
C ALA A 24 -7.97 5.66 5.62
N SER A 25 -7.54 5.17 6.79
CA SER A 25 -7.34 5.99 8.00
C SER A 25 -6.20 7.04 7.86
N HIS A 26 -5.29 6.88 6.90
CA HIS A 26 -4.29 7.89 6.56
C HIS A 26 -4.84 9.06 5.74
N LEU A 27 -6.11 9.01 5.32
CA LEU A 27 -6.83 10.13 4.69
C LEU A 27 -7.52 11.04 5.71
N ARG A 28 -7.47 10.70 7.01
CA ARG A 28 -8.18 11.43 8.05
C ARG A 28 -7.81 12.91 8.13
N MET A 29 -8.78 13.70 8.56
CA MET A 29 -8.68 15.11 8.89
C MET A 29 -8.62 15.31 10.41
N ARG A 30 -8.43 16.56 10.84
CA ARG A 30 -8.49 16.90 12.27
C ARG A 30 -9.90 16.60 12.80
N ASP A 31 -9.95 16.18 14.05
CA ASP A 31 -11.18 15.92 14.81
C ASP A 31 -12.02 14.73 14.31
N GLU A 32 -11.47 13.89 13.43
CA GLU A 32 -12.08 12.60 13.03
C GLU A 32 -11.64 11.47 13.95
N GLU A 33 -12.17 11.45 15.19
CA GLU A 33 -11.80 10.49 16.24
C GLU A 33 -11.90 9.03 15.80
N ILE A 34 -12.94 8.68 15.05
CA ILE A 34 -13.16 7.31 14.54
C ILE A 34 -12.03 6.85 13.61
N LEU A 35 -11.42 7.76 12.83
CA LEU A 35 -10.32 7.41 11.94
C LEU A 35 -8.97 7.41 12.65
N GLU A 36 -8.82 8.17 13.74
CA GLU A 36 -7.66 8.03 14.63
C GLU A 36 -7.69 6.66 15.31
N GLU A 37 -8.85 6.26 15.86
CA GLU A 37 -9.04 4.92 16.42
C GLU A 37 -8.82 3.82 15.36
N ALA A 38 -9.36 4.01 14.14
CA ALA A 38 -9.17 3.06 13.04
C ALA A 38 -7.68 2.88 12.69
N LEU A 39 -6.91 3.97 12.67
CA LEU A 39 -5.47 3.88 12.43
C LEU A 39 -4.80 3.09 13.55
N THR A 40 -5.05 3.42 14.82
CA THR A 40 -4.45 2.71 15.95
C THR A 40 -4.81 1.23 15.94
N PHE A 41 -6.10 0.91 15.76
CA PHE A 41 -6.60 -0.46 15.69
C PHE A 41 -5.95 -1.24 14.56
N ALA A 42 -5.99 -0.72 13.32
CA ALA A 42 -5.44 -1.43 12.18
C ALA A 42 -3.92 -1.59 12.28
N THR A 43 -3.18 -0.56 12.73
CA THR A 43 -1.72 -0.61 12.90
C THR A 43 -1.31 -1.73 13.86
N ASN A 44 -1.88 -1.76 15.07
CA ASN A 44 -1.52 -2.74 16.09
C ASN A 44 -1.74 -4.19 15.60
N HIS A 45 -2.86 -4.43 14.91
CA HIS A 45 -3.19 -5.76 14.43
C HIS A 45 -2.32 -6.18 13.25
N LEU A 46 -2.08 -5.29 12.29
CA LEU A 46 -1.19 -5.56 11.15
C LEU A 46 0.25 -5.86 11.62
N GLU A 47 0.78 -5.10 12.59
CA GLU A 47 2.10 -5.35 13.18
C GLU A 47 2.18 -6.70 13.90
N SER A 48 1.10 -7.11 14.59
CA SER A 48 1.05 -8.38 15.30
C SER A 48 1.05 -9.60 14.36
N ILE A 49 0.37 -9.50 13.21
CA ILE A 49 0.17 -10.64 12.31
C ILE A 49 1.18 -10.76 11.17
N VAL A 50 1.85 -9.66 10.76
CA VAL A 50 2.66 -9.61 9.53
C VAL A 50 3.76 -10.68 9.47
N SER A 51 4.36 -11.02 10.61
CA SER A 51 5.38 -12.07 10.69
C SER A 51 4.84 -13.46 10.36
N ASN A 52 3.58 -13.72 10.72
CA ASN A 52 2.89 -15.01 10.62
C ASN A 52 2.10 -15.20 9.32
N LEU A 53 2.01 -14.17 8.46
CA LEU A 53 1.34 -14.29 7.17
C LEU A 53 2.05 -15.30 6.25
N SER A 54 1.29 -16.28 5.78
CA SER A 54 1.76 -17.31 4.85
C SER A 54 1.72 -16.87 3.38
N ASN A 55 0.82 -15.94 3.03
CA ASN A 55 0.74 -15.37 1.69
C ASN A 55 1.85 -14.33 1.49
N ASN A 56 2.80 -14.63 0.60
CA ASN A 56 3.94 -13.77 0.32
C ASN A 56 3.55 -12.41 -0.25
N SER A 57 2.56 -12.35 -1.16
CA SER A 57 2.12 -11.08 -1.77
C SER A 57 1.48 -10.16 -0.72
N LEU A 58 0.52 -10.68 0.05
CA LEU A 58 -0.15 -9.91 1.09
C LEU A 58 0.82 -9.47 2.19
N LYS A 59 1.78 -10.35 2.57
CA LYS A 59 2.82 -10.01 3.54
C LYS A 59 3.69 -8.85 3.07
N VAL A 60 4.06 -8.81 1.79
CA VAL A 60 4.80 -7.69 1.20
C VAL A 60 3.95 -6.42 1.22
N GLU A 61 2.67 -6.48 0.86
CA GLU A 61 1.77 -5.32 0.89
C GLU A 61 1.64 -4.74 2.30
N VAL A 62 1.36 -5.57 3.31
CA VAL A 62 1.27 -5.15 4.71
C VAL A 62 2.59 -4.54 5.20
N THR A 63 3.72 -5.19 4.87
CA THR A 63 5.05 -4.72 5.28
C THR A 63 5.37 -3.35 4.67
N GLU A 64 5.03 -3.13 3.39
CA GLU A 64 5.28 -1.84 2.75
C GLU A 64 4.32 -0.76 3.25
N ALA A 65 3.05 -1.06 3.47
CA ALA A 65 2.07 -0.12 4.03
C ALA A 65 2.47 0.36 5.43
N LEU A 66 2.91 -0.54 6.32
CA LEU A 66 3.38 -0.20 7.66
C LEU A 66 4.63 0.70 7.64
N LYS A 67 5.51 0.56 6.64
CA LYS A 67 6.64 1.48 6.44
C LYS A 67 6.19 2.85 5.94
N GLN A 68 5.33 2.85 4.92
CA GLN A 68 4.82 4.07 4.33
C GLN A 68 3.46 3.82 3.66
N PRO A 69 2.37 4.43 4.15
CA PRO A 69 1.06 4.25 3.56
C PRO A 69 1.00 4.86 2.15
N ILE A 70 0.08 4.36 1.33
CA ILE A 70 -0.13 4.80 -0.06
C ILE A 70 -0.31 6.32 -0.11
N ARG A 71 -1.11 6.89 0.81
CA ARG A 71 -1.40 8.33 0.86
C ARG A 71 -0.15 9.22 1.02
N LYS A 72 0.92 8.69 1.61
CA LYS A 72 2.18 9.39 1.87
C LYS A 72 3.28 8.98 0.90
N THR A 73 2.99 8.10 -0.07
CA THR A 73 3.96 7.57 -1.02
C THR A 73 3.93 8.37 -2.33
N LEU A 74 5.10 8.72 -2.86
CA LEU A 74 5.18 9.36 -4.18
C LEU A 74 4.66 8.38 -5.24
N PRO A 75 3.66 8.76 -6.07
CA PRO A 75 3.02 7.84 -7.00
C PRO A 75 4.00 7.08 -7.90
N ARG A 76 5.06 7.76 -8.38
CA ARG A 76 6.06 7.14 -9.24
C ARG A 76 6.91 6.08 -8.54
N VAL A 77 7.25 6.30 -7.27
CA VAL A 77 7.99 5.35 -6.45
C VAL A 77 7.09 4.17 -6.06
N GLY A 78 5.86 4.46 -5.64
CA GLY A 78 4.85 3.46 -5.32
C GLY A 78 4.55 2.55 -6.51
N ALA A 79 4.36 3.12 -7.70
CA ALA A 79 4.13 2.35 -8.93
C ALA A 79 5.26 1.35 -9.22
N ARG A 80 6.53 1.75 -9.07
CA ARG A 80 7.67 0.85 -9.29
C ARG A 80 7.62 -0.37 -8.36
N LYS A 81 7.37 -0.14 -7.06
CA LYS A 81 7.27 -1.21 -6.07
C LYS A 81 6.07 -2.11 -6.36
N TYR A 82 4.91 -1.51 -6.60
CA TYR A 82 3.66 -2.24 -6.79
C TYR A 82 3.65 -3.07 -8.08
N ILE A 83 4.28 -2.61 -9.17
CA ILE A 83 4.45 -3.44 -10.38
C ILE A 83 5.15 -4.76 -10.05
N SER A 84 6.19 -4.73 -9.19
CA SER A 84 6.90 -5.94 -8.77
C SER A 84 6.03 -6.84 -7.88
N THR A 85 5.28 -6.26 -6.94
CA THR A 85 4.37 -7.02 -6.07
C THR A 85 3.24 -7.65 -6.87
N TYR A 86 2.61 -6.88 -7.77
CA TYR A 86 1.48 -7.30 -8.59
C TYR A 86 1.84 -8.43 -9.55
N GLU A 87 3.09 -8.49 -10.03
CA GLU A 87 3.57 -9.62 -10.84
C GLU A 87 3.55 -10.97 -10.09
N HIS A 88 3.75 -10.96 -8.77
CA HIS A 88 3.74 -12.16 -7.94
C HIS A 88 2.34 -12.52 -7.41
N ASN A 89 1.32 -11.74 -7.75
CA ASN A 89 -0.05 -12.05 -7.39
C ASN A 89 -0.64 -13.05 -8.38
N ASP A 90 -1.05 -14.23 -7.93
CA ASP A 90 -1.59 -15.29 -8.80
C ASP A 90 -2.85 -14.87 -9.60
N ALA A 91 -3.59 -13.88 -9.10
CA ALA A 91 -4.82 -13.37 -9.73
C ALA A 91 -4.59 -12.09 -10.57
N HIS A 92 -3.34 -11.72 -10.85
CA HIS A 92 -3.05 -10.48 -11.57
C HIS A 92 -3.56 -10.49 -13.01
N ASN A 93 -3.97 -9.33 -13.50
CA ASN A 93 -4.34 -9.15 -14.89
C ASN A 93 -3.07 -8.96 -15.74
N HIS A 94 -2.77 -9.92 -16.61
CA HIS A 94 -1.58 -9.90 -17.46
C HIS A 94 -1.51 -8.69 -18.40
N LEU A 95 -2.66 -8.23 -18.93
CA LEU A 95 -2.69 -7.07 -19.82
C LEU A 95 -2.35 -5.80 -19.05
N LEU A 96 -2.91 -5.63 -17.85
CA LEU A 96 -2.61 -4.49 -16.97
C LEU A 96 -1.13 -4.49 -16.56
N LEU A 97 -0.58 -5.64 -16.15
CA LEU A 97 0.83 -5.74 -15.78
C LEU A 97 1.76 -5.39 -16.96
N LYS A 98 1.47 -5.91 -18.15
CA LYS A 98 2.25 -5.62 -19.36
C LYS A 98 2.19 -4.13 -19.69
N PHE A 99 1.00 -3.53 -19.65
CA PHE A 99 0.82 -2.10 -19.88
C PHE A 99 1.62 -1.27 -18.88
N ALA A 100 1.48 -1.55 -17.58
CA ALA A 100 2.17 -0.81 -16.52
C ALA A 100 3.70 -0.86 -16.68
N LYS A 101 4.28 -2.01 -17.06
CA LYS A 101 5.72 -2.15 -17.35
C LYS A 101 6.16 -1.31 -18.55
N LEU A 102 5.40 -1.34 -19.63
CA LEU A 102 5.72 -0.59 -20.85
C LEU A 102 5.64 0.92 -20.61
N ASP A 103 4.54 1.40 -20.02
CA ASP A 103 4.35 2.81 -19.67
C ASP A 103 5.43 3.30 -18.70
N PHE A 104 5.75 2.50 -17.67
CA PHE A 104 6.81 2.83 -16.73
C PHE A 104 8.16 3.00 -17.44
N ASN A 105 8.54 2.07 -18.32
CA ASN A 105 9.82 2.15 -19.03
C ASN A 105 9.86 3.30 -20.05
N ALA A 106 8.74 3.62 -20.70
CA ALA A 106 8.67 4.75 -21.62
C ALA A 106 8.94 6.09 -20.89
N LEU A 107 8.25 6.34 -19.78
CA LEU A 107 8.48 7.53 -18.95
C LEU A 107 9.89 7.53 -18.34
N GLN A 108 10.43 6.37 -17.96
CA GLN A 108 11.80 6.29 -17.45
C GLN A 108 12.83 6.74 -18.49
N LYS A 109 12.66 6.35 -19.76
CA LYS A 109 13.55 6.80 -20.85
C LYS A 109 13.46 8.32 -21.06
N LEU A 110 12.26 8.90 -20.97
CA LEU A 110 12.09 10.35 -21.04
C LEU A 110 12.86 11.04 -19.92
N HIS A 111 12.64 10.63 -18.66
CA HIS A 111 13.34 11.22 -17.52
C HIS A 111 14.87 11.08 -17.61
N GLN A 112 15.37 9.96 -18.18
CA GLN A 112 16.81 9.77 -18.41
C GLN A 112 17.37 10.74 -19.45
N SER A 113 16.60 11.02 -20.51
CA SER A 113 16.98 12.01 -21.53
C SER A 113 17.04 13.41 -20.91
N GLU A 114 16.00 13.81 -20.18
CA GLU A 114 15.94 15.10 -19.48
C GLU A 114 17.09 15.24 -18.48
N LEU A 115 17.35 14.21 -17.68
CA LEU A 115 18.47 14.20 -16.74
C LEU A 115 19.83 14.33 -17.46
N SER A 116 20.01 13.65 -18.59
CA SER A 116 21.23 13.74 -19.40
C SER A 116 21.43 15.11 -20.05
N GLU A 117 20.38 15.88 -20.25
CA GLU A 117 20.47 17.28 -20.68
C GLU A 117 20.84 18.17 -19.50
N LEU A 118 20.18 17.98 -18.35
CA LEU A 118 20.43 18.76 -17.13
C LEU A 118 21.85 18.59 -16.58
N THR A 119 22.42 17.38 -16.63
CA THR A 119 23.77 17.10 -16.11
C THR A 119 24.90 17.42 -17.07
N ARG A 120 24.58 17.81 -18.31
CA ARG A 120 25.56 18.22 -19.33
C ARG A 120 26.02 19.67 -19.15
N TYR A 121 25.19 20.47 -18.48
CA TYR A 121 25.48 21.85 -18.06
C TYR A 121 26.17 21.84 -16.70
#